data_AF-A0A928P7U7-F1
#
_entry.id   AF-A0A928P7U7-F1
#
_cell.length_a   1.000
_cell.length_b   1.000
_cell.length_c   1.000
_cell.angle_alpha   90.00
_cell.angle_beta   90.00
_cell.angle_gamma   90.00
#
_symmetry.space_group_name_H-M   'P 1'
#
loop_
_entity.id
_entity.type
_entity.pdbx_description
1 polymer ?
#
loop_
_entity_poly.entity_id
_entity_poly.type
_entity_poly.pdbx_seq_one_letter_code
_entity_poly.pdbx_strand_id
1 'polypeptide(L)' 'MSSMLLDLVGQRCSIKNENEEYLTGSAEISCHVVAADEEWIKIAYIDSTGNRMARIERIDAIGSVLIYGEGLLQ' A
#
# COMPACT_ATOMS: atom_id res chain seq x y z
N MET A 1 10.71 8.26 -7.68
CA MET A 1 9.81 7.50 -6.78
C MET A 1 8.85 6.60 -7.54
N SER A 2 8.36 6.98 -8.73
CA SER A 2 7.44 6.14 -9.55
C SER A 2 7.91 4.69 -9.75
N SER A 3 9.19 4.47 -10.06
CA SER A 3 9.70 3.11 -10.31
C SER A 3 9.74 2.21 -9.08
N MET A 4 9.83 2.77 -7.87
CA MET A 4 10.00 1.97 -6.64
C MET A 4 8.71 1.29 -6.18
N LEU A 5 7.55 1.88 -6.49
CA LEU A 5 6.25 1.28 -6.15
C LEU A 5 5.80 0.27 -7.21
N LEU A 6 6.30 0.37 -8.44
CA LEU A 6 6.08 -0.66 -9.47
C LEU A 6 6.61 -2.02 -9.03
N ASP A 7 7.77 -2.05 -8.35
CA ASP A 7 8.37 -3.29 -7.86
C ASP A 7 7.49 -4.00 -6.81
N LEU A 8 6.59 -3.25 -6.14
CA LEU A 8 5.69 -3.81 -5.14
C LEU A 8 4.45 -4.48 -5.74
N VAL A 9 4.19 -4.35 -7.04
CA VAL A 9 3.01 -4.95 -7.67
C VAL A 9 3.01 -6.47 -7.46
N GLY A 10 1.92 -7.00 -6.92
CA GLY A 10 1.81 -8.40 -6.55
C GLY A 10 2.41 -8.76 -5.19
N GLN A 11 2.95 -7.79 -4.45
CA GLN A 11 3.50 -8.01 -3.10
C GLN A 11 2.50 -7.59 -2.02
N ARG A 12 2.66 -8.22 -0.85
CA ARG A 12 2.03 -7.78 0.39
C ARG A 12 2.95 -6.78 1.09
N CYS A 13 2.41 -5.65 1.54
CA CYS A 13 3.16 -4.62 2.26
C CYS A 13 2.25 -3.93 3.29
N SER A 14 2.83 -3.09 4.15
CA SER A 14 2.10 -2.09 4.93
C SER A 14 2.33 -0.73 4.29
N ILE A 15 1.27 0.03 4.03
CA ILE A 15 1.39 1.41 3.53
C ILE A 15 0.92 2.35 4.61
N LYS A 16 1.70 3.41 4.86
CA LYS A 16 1.31 4.54 5.69
C LYS A 16 1.02 5.75 4.82
N ASN A 17 -0.20 6.25 4.90
CA ASN A 17 -0.63 7.49 4.27
C ASN A 17 -0.39 8.66 5.24
N GLU A 18 0.11 9.79 4.75
CA GLU A 18 0.39 10.97 5.58
C GLU A 18 -0.81 11.92 5.70
N ASN A 19 -1.72 11.86 4.73
CA ASN A 19 -2.78 12.85 4.58
C ASN A 19 -4.15 12.32 5.02
N GLU A 20 -4.35 10.99 5.05
CA GLU A 20 -5.67 10.39 5.26
C GLU A 20 -5.59 9.06 6.06
N GLU A 21 -6.66 8.74 6.78
CA GLU A 21 -6.85 7.41 7.36
C GLU A 21 -7.48 6.45 6.35
N TYR A 22 -7.21 5.14 6.54
CA TYR A 22 -7.91 4.07 5.84
C TYR A 22 -9.22 3.71 6.56
N LEU A 23 -10.11 2.97 5.89
CA LEU A 23 -11.37 2.45 6.47
C LEU A 23 -11.15 1.41 7.60
N THR A 24 -9.91 1.22 8.03
CA THR A 24 -9.49 0.50 9.23
C THR A 24 -9.39 1.40 10.47
N GLY A 25 -9.57 2.73 10.33
CA GLY A 25 -9.37 3.70 11.42
C GLY A 25 -7.89 3.94 11.74
N SER A 26 -7.00 3.63 10.81
CA SER A 26 -5.55 3.77 10.93
C SER A 26 -5.02 4.40 9.65
N ALA A 27 -4.04 5.30 9.76
CA ALA A 27 -3.27 5.82 8.63
C ALA A 27 -2.29 4.79 8.06
N GLU A 28 -2.12 3.64 8.72
CA GLU A 28 -1.35 2.49 8.26
C GLU A 28 -2.25 1.30 7.92
N ILE A 29 -1.98 0.64 6.79
CA ILE A 29 -2.74 -0.55 6.36
C ILE A 29 -1.88 -1.66 5.75
N SER A 30 -2.09 -2.88 6.24
CA SER A 30 -1.61 -4.10 5.57
C SER A 30 -2.46 -4.35 4.33
N CYS A 31 -1.82 -4.34 3.17
CA CYS A 31 -2.49 -4.43 1.89
C CYS A 31 -1.68 -5.25 0.88
N HIS A 32 -2.32 -5.49 -0.26
CA HIS A 32 -1.68 -6.06 -1.44
C HIS A 32 -1.70 -5.03 -2.55
N VAL A 33 -0.55 -4.79 -3.19
CA VAL A 33 -0.47 -3.87 -4.33
C VAL A 33 -0.98 -4.57 -5.58
N VAL A 34 -2.07 -4.07 -6.14
CA VAL A 34 -2.74 -4.64 -7.32
C VAL A 34 -2.15 -4.07 -8.60
N ALA A 35 -1.85 -2.76 -8.61
CA ALA A 35 -1.25 -2.05 -9.72
C ALA A 35 -0.61 -0.76 -9.21
N ALA A 36 0.38 -0.27 -9.92
CA ALA A 36 0.95 1.06 -9.71
C ALA A 36 1.35 1.64 -11.07
N ASP A 37 1.38 2.96 -11.16
CA ASP A 37 1.98 3.71 -12.25
C ASP A 37 2.84 4.85 -11.68
N GLU A 38 3.04 5.93 -12.42
CA GLU A 38 3.88 7.04 -11.97
C GLU A 38 3.21 8.00 -10.98
N GLU A 39 1.88 8.01 -10.96
CA GLU A 39 1.08 8.94 -10.16
C GLU A 39 0.19 8.22 -9.14
N TRP A 40 -0.22 6.99 -9.43
CA TRP A 40 -1.25 6.26 -8.70
C TRP A 40 -0.80 4.88 -8.27
N ILE A 41 -1.35 4.46 -7.13
CA ILE A 41 -1.26 3.09 -6.65
C ILE A 41 -2.66 2.55 -6.37
N LYS A 42 -2.91 1.31 -6.77
CA LYS A 42 -4.11 0.56 -6.42
C LYS A 42 -3.74 -0.51 -5.41
N ILE A 43 -4.33 -0.42 -4.22
CA ILE A 43 -4.16 -1.42 -3.17
C ILE A 43 -5.47 -2.12 -2.85
N ALA A 44 -5.37 -3.38 -2.44
CA ALA A 44 -6.48 -4.15 -1.89
C ALA A 44 -6.21 -4.50 -0.43
N TYR A 45 -7.22 -4.39 0.41
CA TYR A 45 -7.14 -4.68 1.83
C TYR A 45 -8.48 -5.22 2.36
N ILE A 46 -8.46 -5.72 3.60
CA ILE A 46 -9.67 -6.09 4.33
C ILE A 46 -9.97 -4.99 5.33
N ASP A 47 -11.19 -4.45 5.30
CA ASP A 47 -11.60 -3.43 6.25
C ASP A 47 -11.97 -4.02 7.62
N SER A 48 -12.34 -3.15 8.57
CA SER A 48 -12.74 -3.56 9.92
C SER A 48 -14.01 -4.43 9.98
N THR A 49 -14.80 -4.45 8.90
CA THR A 49 -16.03 -5.24 8.78
C THR A 49 -15.80 -6.58 8.06
N GLY A 50 -14.57 -6.86 7.64
CA GLY A 50 -14.22 -8.09 6.91
C GLY A 50 -14.46 -8.01 5.41
N ASN A 51 -14.83 -6.84 4.87
CA ASN A 51 -15.06 -6.67 3.43
C ASN A 51 -13.73 -6.48 2.69
N ARG A 52 -13.66 -7.05 1.48
CA ARG A 52 -12.54 -6.83 0.57
C ARG A 52 -12.72 -5.50 -0.14
N MET A 53 -11.87 -4.54 0.21
CA MET A 53 -11.87 -3.19 -0.34
C MET A 53 -10.70 -3.00 -1.30
N ALA A 54 -10.86 -2.08 -2.24
CA ALA A 54 -9.77 -1.57 -3.06
C ALA A 54 -9.78 -0.04 -3.01
N ARG A 55 -8.59 0.55 -2.91
CA ARG A 55 -8.42 2.01 -2.90
C ARG A 55 -7.37 2.40 -3.92
N ILE A 56 -7.59 3.53 -4.58
CA ILE A 56 -6.66 4.15 -5.51
C ILE A 56 -6.18 5.42 -4.82
N GLU A 57 -4.88 5.55 -4.62
CA GLU A 57 -4.26 6.68 -3.92
C GLU A 57 -3.14 7.27 -4.77
N ARG A 58 -2.91 8.57 -4.62
CA ARG A 58 -1.76 9.21 -5.25
C ARG A 58 -0.49 8.81 -4.52
N ILE A 59 0.58 8.60 -5.28
CA ILE A 59 1.89 8.21 -4.74
C ILE A 59 2.45 9.30 -3.80
N ASP A 60 2.13 10.57 -4.05
CA ASP A 60 2.56 11.70 -3.21
C ASP A 60 1.89 11.74 -1.82
N ALA A 61 0.85 10.94 -1.59
CA ALA A 61 0.22 10.79 -0.28
C ALA A 61 0.85 9.67 0.58
N ILE A 62 1.73 8.85 0.00
CA ILE A 62 2.40 7.76 0.71
C ILE A 62 3.63 8.28 1.42
N GLY A 63 3.64 8.20 2.75
CA GLY A 63 4.81 8.57 3.56
C GLY A 63 5.83 7.43 3.67
N SER A 64 5.36 6.21 3.87
CA SER A 64 6.24 5.05 3.99
C SER A 64 5.58 3.74 3.58
N VAL A 65 6.42 2.78 3.20
CA VAL A 65 6.04 1.41 2.91
C VAL A 65 6.90 0.45 3.72
N LEU A 66 6.27 -0.43 4.49
CA LEU A 66 6.92 -1.58 5.11
C LEU A 66 6.81 -2.78 4.17
N ILE A 67 7.97 -3.31 3.76
CA ILE A 67 8.06 -4.49 2.92
C ILE A 67 8.30 -5.71 3.82
N TYR A 68 7.47 -6.73 3.70
CA TYR A 68 7.67 -7.99 4.41
C TYR A 68 8.64 -8.86 3.59
N GLY A 69 9.89 -8.95 4.03
CA GLY A 69 10.92 -9.68 3.29
C GLY A 69 10.79 -11.21 3.39
N GLU A 70 11.08 -11.91 2.30
CA GLU A 70 11.96 -13.08 2.36
C GLU A 70 13.40 -12.58 2.14
N GLY A 71 14.19 -12.50 3.23
CA GLY A 71 15.65 -12.40 3.19
C GLY A 71 16.29 -11.15 2.55
N LEU A 72 16.35 -10.04 3.28
CA LEU A 72 17.29 -8.93 3.01
C LEU A 72 18.47 -9.00 4.01
N LEU A 73 19.25 -10.07 3.90
CA LEU A 73 20.62 -10.23 4.43
C LEU A 73 21.35 -11.27 3.56
N GLN A 74 21.88 -10.87 2.41
CA GLN A 74 23.06 -11.46 1.77
C GLN A 74 23.88 -10.36 1.11
#